data_AF-A0A8E0WPP7-F1
#
_entry.id   AF-A0A8E0WPP7-F1
#
_cell.length_a   1.000
_cell.length_b   1.000
_cell.length_c   1.000
_cell.angle_alpha   90.00
_cell.angle_beta   90.00
_cell.angle_gamma   90.00
#
_symmetry.space_group_name_H-M   'P 1'
#
loop_
_entity.id
_entity.type
_entity.pdbx_description
1 polymer ?
#
loop_
_entity_poly.entity_id
_entity_poly.type
_entity_poly.pdbx_seq_one_letter_code
_entity_poly.pdbx_strand_id
1 'polypeptide(L)'
;MENDPAFRAKIKDAFKLQVVFMIGMGWDILRGGQYSTGNVERDKAQVGYLRFLLGKFDRDWFGEQIKVEQEIKSVIINQPEEINQIIIDSNGKMRF
;
A
#
# COMPACT_ATOMS: atom_id res chain seq x y z
N MET A 1 4.21 -18.47 -26.95
CA MET A 1 5.31 -18.23 -25.98
C MET A 1 4.83 -17.49 -24.74
N GLU A 2 4.02 -16.42 -24.82
CA GLU A 2 3.53 -15.63 -23.65
C GLU A 2 2.67 -16.39 -22.61
N ASN A 3 2.01 -17.48 -23.02
CA ASN A 3 1.08 -18.23 -22.16
C ASN A 3 1.62 -19.57 -21.65
N ASP A 4 2.91 -19.87 -21.86
CA ASP A 4 3.52 -21.07 -21.30
C ASP A 4 3.67 -20.95 -19.77
N PRO A 5 3.05 -21.83 -18.96
CA PRO A 5 3.18 -21.81 -17.50
C PRO A 5 4.63 -21.93 -17.01
N ALA A 6 5.49 -22.70 -17.69
CA ALA A 6 6.89 -22.85 -17.33
C ALA A 6 7.68 -21.56 -17.58
N PHE A 7 7.39 -20.87 -18.68
CA PHE A 7 7.96 -19.55 -18.99
C PHE A 7 7.54 -18.51 -17.95
N ARG A 8 6.25 -18.48 -17.57
CA ARG A 8 5.73 -17.59 -16.52
C ARG A 8 6.36 -17.84 -15.15
N ALA A 9 6.62 -19.10 -14.79
CA ALA A 9 7.31 -19.45 -13.55
C ALA A 9 8.75 -18.91 -13.53
N LYS A 10 9.51 -19.07 -14.62
CA LYS A 10 10.87 -18.52 -14.74
C LYS A 10 10.89 -17.00 -14.63
N ILE A 11 9.93 -16.33 -15.26
CA ILE A 11 9.77 -14.87 -15.14
C ILE A 11 9.50 -14.48 -13.69
N LYS A 12 8.63 -15.19 -12.98
CA LYS A 12 8.33 -14.92 -11.58
C LYS A 12 9.56 -15.07 -10.68
N ASP A 13 10.38 -16.09 -10.90
CA ASP A 13 11.62 -16.27 -10.14
C ASP A 13 12.68 -15.21 -10.47
N ALA A 14 12.79 -14.79 -11.74
CA ALA A 14 13.62 -13.65 -12.12
C ALA A 14 13.18 -12.35 -11.42
N PHE A 15 11.87 -12.10 -11.32
CA PHE A 15 11.34 -10.94 -10.60
C PHE A 15 11.66 -10.97 -9.10
N LYS A 16 11.63 -12.14 -8.44
CA LYS A 16 12.05 -12.24 -7.03
C LYS A 16 13.51 -11.81 -6.84
N LEU A 17 14.39 -12.24 -7.75
CA LEU A 17 15.81 -11.84 -7.70
C LEU A 17 15.95 -10.32 -7.89
N GLN A 18 15.18 -9.76 -8.82
CA GLN A 18 15.15 -8.32 -9.07
C GLN A 18 14.65 -7.53 -7.84
N VAL A 19 13.66 -8.04 -7.12
CA VAL A 19 13.15 -7.45 -5.87
C VAL A 19 14.26 -7.37 -4.81
N VAL A 20 14.99 -8.47 -4.59
CA VAL A 20 16.11 -8.51 -3.64
C VAL A 20 17.19 -7.48 -4.02
N PHE A 21 17.52 -7.40 -5.31
CA PHE A 21 18.50 -6.46 -5.81
C PHE A 21 18.06 -5.00 -5.61
N MET A 22 16.81 -4.66 -5.94
CA MET A 22 16.28 -3.29 -5.77
C MET A 22 16.25 -2.85 -4.29
N ILE A 23 15.94 -3.78 -3.37
CA ILE A 23 16.00 -3.50 -1.93
C ILE A 23 17.45 -3.22 -1.50
N GLY A 24 18.40 -4.05 -1.96
CA GLY A 24 19.82 -3.86 -1.70
C GLY A 24 20.33 -2.50 -2.20
N MET A 25 19.98 -2.14 -3.44
CA MET A 25 20.31 -0.83 -4.01
C MET A 25 19.71 0.32 -3.21
N GLY A 26 18.44 0.23 -2.82
CA GLY A 26 17.80 1.27 -2.02
C GLY A 26 18.52 1.50 -0.69
N TRP A 27 18.96 0.44 -0.03
CA TRP A 27 19.76 0.54 1.19
C TRP A 27 21.15 1.09 0.98
N ASP A 28 21.80 0.74 -0.12
CA ASP A 28 23.11 1.27 -0.48
C ASP A 28 23.04 2.78 -0.72
N ILE A 29 22.06 3.25 -1.50
CA ILE A 29 21.83 4.69 -1.75
C ILE A 29 21.59 5.44 -0.44
N LEU A 30 20.72 4.93 0.44
CA LEU A 30 20.41 5.58 1.72
C LEU A 30 21.62 5.70 2.66
N ARG A 31 22.64 4.86 2.48
CA ARG A 31 23.88 4.88 3.27
C ARG A 31 24.99 5.72 2.62
N GLY A 32 24.72 6.36 1.48
CA GLY A 32 25.76 7.05 0.71
C GLY A 32 26.74 6.09 0.04
N GLY A 33 26.28 4.88 -0.30
CA GLY A 33 27.09 3.83 -0.90
C GLY A 33 27.39 4.06 -2.38
N GLN A 34 27.81 3.00 -3.07
CA GLN A 34 28.26 3.05 -4.46
C GLN A 34 27.19 3.59 -5.43
N TYR A 35 25.91 3.36 -5.15
CA TYR A 35 24.80 3.81 -5.98
C TYR A 35 24.29 5.21 -5.61
N SER A 36 24.80 5.82 -4.54
CA SER A 36 24.45 7.19 -4.17
C SER A 36 25.02 8.19 -5.18
N THR A 37 24.26 9.25 -5.43
CA THR A 37 24.68 10.37 -6.28
C THR A 37 25.45 11.44 -5.51
N GLY A 38 25.60 11.30 -4.18
CA GLY A 38 26.11 12.33 -3.28
C GLY A 38 25.18 13.53 -3.11
N ASN A 39 24.00 13.51 -3.75
CA ASN A 39 22.97 14.53 -3.62
C ASN A 39 21.71 13.93 -3.00
N VAL A 40 21.36 14.43 -1.80
CA VAL A 40 20.27 13.88 -0.99
C VAL A 40 18.91 13.90 -1.71
N GLU A 41 18.60 14.95 -2.46
CA GLU A 41 17.31 15.05 -3.16
C GLU A 41 17.22 14.06 -4.33
N ARG A 42 18.31 13.86 -5.06
CA ARG A 42 18.38 12.84 -6.11
C ARG A 42 18.31 11.43 -5.55
N ASP A 43 19.02 11.17 -4.45
CA ASP A 43 19.02 9.87 -3.79
C ASP A 43 17.63 9.53 -3.23
N LYS A 44 16.95 10.51 -2.64
CA LYS A 44 15.57 10.37 -2.19
C LYS A 44 14.62 10.04 -3.34
N ALA A 45 14.77 10.71 -4.48
CA ALA A 45 13.97 10.43 -5.68
C ALA A 45 14.24 9.01 -6.23
N GLN A 46 15.51 8.58 -6.26
CA GLN A 46 15.90 7.23 -6.69
C GLN A 46 15.30 6.16 -5.78
N VAL A 47 15.42 6.31 -4.46
CA VAL A 47 14.86 5.37 -3.48
C VAL A 47 13.32 5.34 -3.58
N GLY A 48 12.68 6.49 -3.76
CA GLY A 48 11.24 6.59 -3.99
C GLY A 48 10.79 5.83 -5.24
N TYR A 49 11.53 5.98 -6.34
CA TYR A 49 11.26 5.23 -7.58
C TYR A 49 11.44 3.72 -7.41
N LEU A 50 12.50 3.28 -6.72
CA LEU A 50 12.70 1.85 -6.40
C LEU A 50 11.54 1.29 -5.57
N ARG A 51 11.07 2.02 -4.56
CA ARG A 51 9.88 1.64 -3.77
C ARG A 51 8.62 1.53 -4.61
N PHE A 52 8.40 2.48 -5.53
CA PHE A 52 7.26 2.43 -6.45
C PHE A 52 7.30 1.18 -7.35
N LEU A 53 8.47 0.82 -7.88
CA LEU A 53 8.64 -0.40 -8.66
C LEU A 53 8.38 -1.65 -7.82
N LEU A 54 8.91 -1.71 -6.60
CA LEU A 54 8.68 -2.82 -5.68
C LEU A 54 7.19 -3.05 -5.40
N GLY A 55 6.42 -1.98 -5.17
CA GLY A 55 4.97 -2.07 -4.97
C GLY A 55 4.18 -2.60 -6.18
N LYS A 56 4.76 -2.54 -7.40
CA LYS A 56 4.16 -3.17 -8.60
C LYS A 56 4.43 -4.67 -8.70
N PHE A 57 5.55 -5.14 -8.15
CA PHE A 57 5.93 -6.55 -8.21
C PHE A 57 5.35 -7.36 -7.06
N ASP A 58 5.30 -6.78 -5.86
CA ASP A 58 4.71 -7.39 -4.68
C ASP A 58 3.99 -6.31 -3.85
N ARG A 59 2.68 -6.19 -4.10
CA ARG A 59 1.82 -5.21 -3.45
C ARG A 59 1.54 -5.57 -1.99
N ASP A 60 1.59 -6.84 -1.63
CA ASP A 60 1.30 -7.27 -0.26
C ASP A 60 2.45 -6.87 0.67
N TRP A 61 3.69 -6.98 0.19
CA TRP A 61 4.88 -6.61 0.97
C TRP A 61 5.29 -5.14 0.83
N PHE A 62 5.15 -4.54 -0.35
CA PHE A 62 5.66 -3.19 -0.64
C PHE A 62 4.59 -2.20 -1.07
N GLY A 63 3.32 -2.62 -1.13
CA GLY A 63 2.21 -1.71 -1.37
C GLY A 63 2.02 -0.73 -0.21
N GLU A 64 1.43 0.41 -0.52
CA GLU A 64 1.11 1.42 0.48
C GLU A 64 0.02 0.88 1.43
N GLN A 65 0.36 0.75 2.71
CA GLN A 65 -0.59 0.33 3.74
C GLN A 65 -1.36 1.55 4.23
N ILE A 66 -2.60 1.70 3.75
CA ILE A 66 -3.52 2.73 4.24
C ILE A 66 -4.24 2.14 5.45
N LYS A 67 -3.92 2.63 6.66
CA LYS A 67 -4.76 2.38 7.84
C LYS A 67 -5.98 3.31 7.76
N VAL A 68 -7.13 2.74 7.43
CA VAL A 68 -8.41 3.45 7.47
C VAL A 68 -8.96 3.34 8.89
N GLU A 69 -8.85 4.40 9.67
CA GLU A 69 -9.58 4.52 10.93
C GLU A 69 -10.99 5.02 10.62
N GLN A 70 -11.98 4.12 10.67
CA GLN A 70 -13.39 4.48 10.56
C GLN A 70 -13.92 4.86 11.93
N GLU A 71 -14.08 6.16 12.17
CA GLU A 71 -14.82 6.66 13.31
C GLU A 71 -16.33 6.59 12.99
N ILE A 72 -17.03 5.59 13.56
CA ILE A 72 -18.49 5.46 13.40
C ILE A 72 -19.17 6.55 14.24
N LYS A 73 -19.56 7.66 13.60
CA LYS A 73 -20.19 8.80 14.29
C LYS A 73 -21.68 8.61 14.60
N SER A 74 -22.38 7.75 13.86
CA SER A 74 -23.77 7.39 14.14
C SER A 74 -24.19 6.14 13.33
N VAL A 75 -25.19 5.42 13.84
CA VAL A 75 -25.86 4.32 13.13
C VAL A 75 -27.22 4.83 12.67
N ILE A 76 -27.47 4.88 11.36
CA ILE A 76 -28.78 5.22 10.80
C ILE A 76 -29.51 3.91 10.46
N ILE A 77 -30.50 3.56 11.26
CA ILE A 77 -31.40 2.42 10.99
C ILE A 77 -32.61 2.96 10.25
N ASN A 78 -32.64 2.78 8.92
CA ASN A 78 -33.84 3.05 8.14
C ASN A 78 -34.82 1.91 8.35
N GLN A 79 -35.82 2.10 9.21
CA GLN A 79 -36.96 1.20 9.32
C GLN A 79 -38.03 1.56 8.27
N PRO A 80 -38.75 0.57 7.72
CA PRO A 80 -39.76 0.82 6.69
C PRO A 80 -40.95 1.65 7.20
N GLU A 81 -41.06 2.83 6.58
CA GLU A 81 -42.18 3.76 6.34
C GLU A 81 -43.18 4.20 7.45
N GLU A 82 -43.22 3.64 8.66
CA GLU A 82 -44.20 4.12 9.67
C GLU A 82 -43.63 4.56 11.03
N ILE A 83 -42.32 4.60 11.22
CA ILE A 83 -41.72 4.99 12.51
C ILE A 83 -40.72 6.12 12.32
N ASN A 84 -40.98 7.24 13.00
CA ASN A 84 -40.10 8.41 13.10
C ASN A 84 -38.64 8.00 13.30
N GLN A 85 -37.74 8.64 12.54
CA GLN A 85 -36.31 8.39 12.57
C GLN A 85 -35.78 8.43 14.01
N ILE A 86 -35.26 7.31 14.50
CA ILE A 86 -34.57 7.28 15.80
C ILE A 86 -33.10 7.62 15.54
N ILE A 87 -32.68 8.81 15.99
CA ILE A 87 -31.27 9.19 15.99
C ILE A 87 -30.67 8.79 17.35
N ILE A 88 -29.72 7.84 17.34
CA ILE A 88 -28.92 7.47 18.50
C ILE A 88 -27.58 8.17 18.38
N ASP A 89 -27.30 9.12 19.28
CA ASP A 89 -26.00 9.77 19.36
C ASP A 89 -24.93 8.83 19.94
N SER A 90 -23.65 9.20 19.81
CA SER A 90 -22.51 8.43 20.31
C SER A 90 -22.48 8.22 21.84
N ASN A 91 -23.40 8.86 22.58
CA ASN A 91 -23.59 8.70 24.02
C ASN A 91 -24.83 7.86 24.38
N GLY A 92 -25.51 7.27 23.39
CA GLY A 92 -26.68 6.40 23.59
C GLY A 92 -27.98 7.16 23.87
N LYS A 93 -28.05 8.48 23.63
CA LYS A 93 -29.24 9.27 23.91
C LYS A 93 -30.17 9.27 22.70
N MET A 94 -31.41 8.84 22.89
CA MET A 94 -32.46 8.82 21.86
C MET A 94 -33.15 10.18 21.76
N ARG A 95 -33.40 10.65 20.54
CA ARG A 95 -34.29 11.79 20.24
C ARG A 95 -35.31 11.36 19.18
N PHE A 96 -36.55 11.82 19.34
CA PHE A 96 -37.67 11.62 18.41
C PHE A 96 -37.79 12.81 17.47
#